data_AF-A0A2W0EDM9-F1
#
_entry.id   AF-A0A2W0EDM9-F1
#
_cell.length_a   1.000
_cell.length_b   1.000
_cell.length_c   1.000
_cell.angle_alpha   90.00
_cell.angle_beta   90.00
_cell.angle_gamma   90.00
#
_symmetry.space_group_name_H-M   'P 1'
#
loop_
_entity.id
_entity.type
_entity.pdbx_description
1 polymer ?
#
loop_
_entity_poly.entity_id
_entity_poly.type
_entity_poly.pdbx_seq_one_letter_code
_entity_poly.pdbx_strand_id
1 'polypeptide(L)' 'MAGLFLLPPLVAPDPDLYDLAKYIHTWTSWFCGALVGGHLLVAIKHHFIDKDDVLAGMLLKIRR' A
#
# COMPACT_ATOMS: atom_id res chain seq x y z
N MET A 1 18.21 -3.04 3.97
CA MET A 1 17.77 -2.49 5.29
C MET A 1 18.81 -1.47 5.70
N ALA A 2 18.40 -0.24 6.03
CA ALA A 2 19.29 0.93 6.16
C ALA A 2 20.24 0.91 7.38
N GLY A 3 20.48 -0.24 8.03
CA GLY A 3 21.52 -0.45 9.04
C GLY A 3 21.45 0.39 10.33
N LEU A 4 20.51 1.34 10.41
CA LEU A 4 20.43 2.32 11.47
C LEU A 4 20.09 1.71 12.83
N PHE A 5 19.34 0.59 12.86
CA PHE A 5 18.97 -0.10 14.09
C PHE A 5 18.82 -1.61 13.86
N LEU A 6 19.32 -2.41 14.81
CA LEU A 6 19.00 -3.83 14.93
C LEU A 6 17.65 -3.95 15.64
N LEU A 7 16.65 -4.51 14.96
CA LEU A 7 15.36 -4.79 15.59
C LEU A 7 15.52 -5.99 16.53
N PRO A 8 15.19 -5.87 17.83
CA PRO A 8 15.18 -7.02 18.71
C PRO A 8 14.11 -8.03 18.24
N PRO A 9 14.34 -9.33 18.44
CA PRO A 9 13.34 -10.34 18.11
C PRO A 9 12.08 -10.11 18.94
N LEU A 10 10.92 -10.05 18.28
CA LEU A 10 9.63 -9.89 18.94
C LEU A 10 9.21 -11.17 19.68
N VAL A 11 9.65 -12.32 19.17
CA VAL A 11 9.34 -13.67 19.64
C VAL A 11 10.55 -14.57 19.43
N ALA A 12 10.63 -15.69 20.16
CA ALA A 12 11.60 -16.73 19.89
C ALA A 12 11.38 -17.37 18.50
N PRO A 13 12.41 -17.97 17.88
CA PRO A 13 12.23 -18.64 16.59
C PRO A 13 11.21 -19.78 16.67
N ASP A 14 10.18 -19.68 15.83
CA ASP A 14 9.09 -20.66 15.71
C ASP A 14 8.73 -20.83 14.21
N PRO A 15 8.93 -22.02 13.62
CA PRO A 15 8.65 -22.27 12.21
C PRO A 15 7.18 -22.09 11.83
N ASP A 16 6.25 -22.52 12.68
CA ASP A 16 4.82 -22.46 12.40
C ASP A 16 4.35 -21.00 12.38
N LEU A 17 4.86 -20.20 13.32
CA LEU A 17 4.56 -18.78 13.39
C LEU A 17 5.16 -18.01 12.21
N TYR A 18 6.36 -18.41 11.76
CA TYR A 18 6.99 -17.84 10.56
C TYR A 18 6.15 -18.10 9.31
N ASP A 19 5.71 -19.34 9.08
CA ASP A 19 4.91 -19.70 7.91
C ASP A 19 3.56 -18.99 7.91
N LEU A 20 2.91 -18.88 9.08
CA LEU A 20 1.67 -18.11 9.23
C LEU A 20 1.87 -16.62 8.93
N ALA A 21 2.89 -16.00 9.53
CA ALA A 21 3.18 -14.58 9.32
C ALA A 21 3.51 -14.29 7.85
N LYS A 22 4.30 -15.14 7.20
CA LYS A 22 4.63 -15.05 5.77
C LYS A 22 3.40 -15.17 4.90
N TYR A 23 2.53 -16.14 5.19
CA TYR A 23 1.27 -16.33 4.46
C TYR A 23 0.39 -15.07 4.54
N ILE A 24 0.13 -14.58 5.76
CA ILE A 24 -0.68 -13.38 5.98
C ILE A 24 -0.05 -12.17 5.28
N HIS A 25 1.23 -11.90 5.51
CA HIS A 25 1.91 -10.73 4.94
C HIS A 25 1.90 -10.74 3.41
N THR A 26 2.08 -11.91 2.80
CA THR A 26 2.07 -12.05 1.33
C THR A 26 0.69 -11.73 0.76
N TRP A 27 -0.37 -12.30 1.33
CA TRP A 27 -1.74 -12.03 0.86
C TRP A 27 -2.18 -10.59 1.13
N THR A 28 -1.86 -10.05 2.31
CA THR A 28 -2.13 -8.63 2.62
C THR A 28 -1.41 -7.71 1.65
N SER A 29 -0.16 -8.02 1.27
CA SER A 29 0.58 -7.22 0.30
C SER A 29 -0.09 -7.19 -1.07
N TRP A 30 -0.51 -8.36 -1.58
CA TRP A 30 -1.27 -8.44 -2.84
C TRP A 30 -2.61 -7.73 -2.78
N PHE A 31 -3.33 -7.87 -1.66
CA PHE A 31 -4.59 -7.17 -1.43
C PHE A 31 -4.41 -5.65 -1.41
N CYS A 32 -3.41 -5.14 -0.69
CA CYS A 32 -3.05 -3.72 -0.72
C CYS A 32 -2.68 -3.26 -2.13
N GLY A 33 -1.93 -4.06 -2.89
CA GLY A 33 -1.61 -3.78 -4.28
C GLY A 33 -2.86 -3.65 -5.15
N ALA A 34 -3.83 -4.56 -4.99
CA ALA A 34 -5.12 -4.49 -5.68
C ALA A 34 -5.92 -3.25 -5.28
N LEU A 35 -5.93 -2.87 -4.00
CA LEU A 35 -6.61 -1.65 -3.53
C LEU A 35 -5.97 -0.39 -4.08
N VAL A 36 -4.64 -0.31 -4.11
CA VAL A 36 -3.91 0.83 -4.69
C VAL A 36 -4.17 0.92 -6.19
N GLY A 37 -4.13 -0.21 -6.90
CA GLY A 37 -4.47 -0.28 -8.32
C GLY A 37 -5.92 0.15 -8.57
N GLY A 38 -6.87 -0.37 -7.81
CA GLY A 38 -8.28 0.01 -7.88
C GLY A 38 -8.50 1.49 -7.59
N HIS A 39 -7.84 2.04 -6.56
CA HIS A 39 -7.90 3.46 -6.22
C HIS A 39 -7.40 4.34 -7.37
N LEU A 40 -6.26 3.99 -7.98
CA LEU A 40 -5.72 4.68 -9.15
C LEU A 40 -6.69 4.61 -10.34
N LEU A 41 -7.23 3.42 -10.63
CA LEU A 41 -8.19 3.24 -11.72
C LEU A 41 -9.46 4.06 -11.52
N VAL A 42 -9.98 4.12 -10.30
CA VAL A 42 -11.16 4.94 -9.95
C VAL A 42 -10.84 6.42 -10.13
N ALA A 43 -9.70 6.91 -9.64
CA ALA A 43 -9.29 8.30 -9.82
C ALA A 43 -9.14 8.69 -11.31
N ILE A 44 -8.59 7.79 -12.13
CA ILE A 44 -8.49 7.96 -13.58
C ILE A 44 -9.88 7.95 -14.23
N LYS A 45 -10.74 6.99 -13.88
CA LYS A 45 -12.13 6.92 -14.38
C LYS A 45 -12.88 8.23 -14.13
N HIS A 46 -12.78 8.77 -12.91
CA HIS A 46 -13.39 10.03 -12.53
C HIS A 46 -12.93 11.19 -13.41
N HIS A 47 -11.62 11.28 -13.68
CA HIS A 47 -11.08 12.34 -14.53
C HIS A 47 -11.50 12.23 -16.01
N PHE A 48 -11.51 11.03 -16.60
CA PHE A 48 -11.76 10.86 -18.03
C PHE A 48 -13.24 10.66 -18.39
N ILE A 49 -13.98 9.89 -17.59
CA ILE A 49 -15.39 9.54 -17.87
C ILE A 49 -16.32 10.51 -17.15
N ASP A 50 -16.14 10.65 -15.84
CA ASP A 50 -17.06 11.46 -15.02
C ASP A 50 -16.77 12.97 -15.18
N LYS A 51 -15.57 13.32 -15.67
CA LYS A 51 -15.09 14.68 -15.91
C LYS A 51 -15.22 15.57 -14.67
N ASP A 52 -14.94 15.00 -13.51
CA ASP A 52 -14.90 15.73 -12.25
C ASP A 52 -13.46 16.06 -11.83
N ASP A 53 -13.37 16.92 -10.81
CA ASP A 53 -12.11 17.42 -10.28
C ASP A 53 -11.56 16.54 -9.13
N VAL A 54 -12.03 15.30 -8.97
CA VAL A 54 -11.60 14.42 -7.85
C VAL A 54 -10.09 14.19 -7.91
N LEU A 55 -9.54 13.92 -9.10
CA LEU A 55 -8.10 13.76 -9.28
C LEU A 55 -7.34 15.07 -9.01
N ALA A 56 -7.89 16.22 -9.42
CA ALA A 56 -7.28 17.53 -9.19
C ALA A 56 -7.22 17.87 -7.68
N GLY A 57 -8.18 17.39 -6.88
CA GLY A 57 -8.17 17.53 -5.43
C GLY A 57 -7.04 16.77 -4.72
N MET A 58 -6.48 15.73 -5.35
CA MET A 58 -5.36 14.96 -4.81
C MET A 58 -3.99 15.54 -5.17
N LEU A 59 -3.93 16.42 -6.18
CA LEU A 59 -2.68 17.00 -6.66
C LEU A 59 -2.24 18.18 -5.79
N LEU A 60 -0.92 18.33 -5.62
CA LEU A 60 -0.35 19.50 -4.97
C LEU A 60 -0.65 20.75 -5.80
N LYS A 61 -1.45 21.66 -5.23
CA LYS A 61 -1.76 22.94 -5.85
C LYS A 61 -0.60 23.91 -5.61
N ILE A 62 0.40 23.89 -6.49
CA ILE A 62 1.49 24.87 -6.43
C ILE A 62 0.93 26.22 -6.91
N ARG A 63 0.61 27.09 -5.94
CA ARG A 63 0.25 28.48 -6.21
C ARG A 63 1.54 29.24 -6.52
N ARG A 64 1.70 29.66 -7.78
CA ARG A 64 2.66 30.71 -8.16
C ARG A 64 2.12 32.07 -7.75
#